data_AF-A0A536P1U7-F1
#
_entry.id   AF-A0A536P1U7-F1
#
_cell.length_a   1.000
_cell.length_b   1.000
_cell.length_c   1.000
_cell.angle_alpha   90.00
_cell.angle_beta   90.00
_cell.angle_gamma   90.00
#
_symmetry.space_group_name_H-M   'P 1'
#
loop_
_entity.id
_entity.type
_entity.pdbx_description
1 polymer ?
#
loop_
_entity_poly.entity_id
_entity_poly.type
_entity_poly.pdbx_seq_one_letter_code
_entity_poly.pdbx_strand_id
1 'polypeptide(L)'
;MLRKAILAYGVLAIIGAVVLALAGIITGLVVYLFVNGAVVIAALLFERGRYRPTVTRGGKWEDTEERFIDPSTGQLMKVRYNPQTGAREYVPVEPPPQPSPQGGGRLDT
;
A
#
# COMPACT_ATOMS: atom_id res chain seq x y z
N MET A 1 7.61 2.76 -16.09
CA MET A 1 7.61 2.42 -17.53
C MET A 1 7.07 1.01 -17.80
N LEU A 2 7.53 -0.01 -17.06
CA LEU A 2 7.09 -1.42 -17.18
C LEU A 2 5.56 -1.60 -17.21
N ARG A 3 4.82 -0.96 -16.29
CA ARG A 3 3.36 -1.05 -16.24
C ARG A 3 2.66 -0.66 -17.55
N LYS A 4 3.14 0.41 -18.20
CA LYS A 4 2.59 0.87 -19.49
C LYS A 4 2.89 -0.13 -20.59
N ALA A 5 4.08 -0.75 -20.56
CA ALA A 5 4.47 -1.78 -21.53
C ALA A 5 3.62 -3.06 -21.39
N ILE A 6 3.40 -3.53 -20.16
CA ILE A 6 2.56 -4.71 -19.91
C ILE A 6 1.11 -4.46 -20.34
N LEU A 7 0.58 -3.26 -20.07
CA LEU A 7 -0.76 -2.89 -20.52
C LEU A 7 -0.85 -2.83 -22.05
N ALA A 8 0.14 -2.22 -22.71
CA ALA A 8 0.20 -2.17 -24.17
C ALA A 8 0.25 -3.58 -24.78
N TYR A 9 1.07 -4.47 -24.21
CA TYR A 9 1.12 -5.88 -24.62
C TYR A 9 -0.26 -6.56 -24.49
N GLY A 10 -0.93 -6.44 -23.35
CA GLY A 10 -2.24 -7.06 -23.14
C GLY A 10 -3.30 -6.54 -24.10
N VAL A 11 -3.31 -5.23 -24.38
CA VAL A 11 -4.22 -4.62 -25.36
C VAL A 11 -3.94 -5.11 -26.77
N LEU A 12 -2.67 -5.15 -27.18
CA LEU A 12 -2.28 -5.64 -28.50
C LEU A 12 -2.63 -7.11 -28.70
N ALA A 13 -2.47 -7.95 -27.66
CA ALA A 13 -2.86 -9.35 -27.70
C ALA A 13 -4.38 -9.52 -27.93
N ILE A 14 -5.21 -8.72 -27.24
CA ILE A 14 -6.67 -8.75 -27.46
C ILE A 14 -7.03 -8.25 -28.87
N ILE A 15 -6.44 -7.13 -29.32
CA ILE A 15 -6.70 -6.61 -30.67
C ILE A 15 -6.34 -7.65 -31.73
N GLY A 16 -5.16 -8.28 -31.61
CA GLY A 16 -4.73 -9.33 -32.53
C GLY A 16 -5.69 -10.52 -32.54
N ALA A 17 -6.15 -10.97 -31.37
CA ALA A 17 -7.12 -12.05 -31.28
C ALA A 17 -8.46 -11.69 -31.96
N VAL A 18 -8.96 -10.47 -31.74
CA VAL A 18 -10.21 -9.98 -32.36
C VAL A 18 -10.08 -9.89 -33.87
N VAL A 19 -8.98 -9.33 -34.38
CA VAL A 19 -8.74 -9.23 -35.83
C VAL A 19 -8.69 -10.61 -36.49
N LEU A 20 -7.99 -11.57 -35.88
CA LEU A 20 -7.91 -12.95 -36.39
C LEU A 20 -9.27 -13.65 -36.35
N ALA A 21 -10.05 -13.48 -35.27
CA ALA A 21 -11.39 -14.04 -35.16
C ALA A 21 -12.35 -13.45 -36.22
N LEU A 22 -12.29 -12.14 -36.46
CA LEU A 22 -13.08 -11.48 -37.52
C LEU A 22 -12.68 -11.93 -38.93
N ALA A 23 -11.43 -12.35 -39.12
CA ALA A 23 -10.96 -13.00 -40.35
C ALA A 23 -11.39 -14.47 -40.47
N GLY A 24 -12.20 -14.99 -39.54
CA GLY A 24 -12.66 -16.38 -39.53
C GLY A 24 -11.61 -17.39 -39.04
N ILE A 25 -10.46 -16.92 -38.57
CA ILE A 25 -9.38 -17.76 -38.05
C ILE A 25 -9.64 -17.97 -36.56
N ILE A 26 -10.20 -19.12 -36.20
CA ILE A 26 -10.39 -19.51 -34.80
C ILE A 26 -9.48 -20.71 -34.52
N THR A 27 -8.32 -20.42 -33.95
CA THR A 27 -7.31 -21.42 -33.58
C THR A 27 -6.99 -21.33 -32.10
N GLY A 28 -6.30 -22.35 -31.58
CA GLY A 28 -5.80 -22.32 -30.20
C GLY A 28 -4.95 -21.07 -29.89
N LEU A 29 -4.26 -20.52 -30.89
CA LEU A 29 -3.50 -19.27 -30.76
C LEU A 29 -4.40 -18.06 -30.48
N VAL A 30 -5.57 -17.97 -31.12
CA VAL A 30 -6.51 -16.87 -30.92
C VAL A 30 -7.12 -16.91 -29.53
N VAL A 31 -7.50 -18.11 -29.07
CA VAL A 31 -7.98 -18.33 -27.70
C VAL A 31 -6.89 -17.98 -26.69
N TYR A 32 -5.64 -18.40 -26.94
CA TYR A 32 -4.50 -18.07 -26.09
C TYR A 32 -4.27 -16.55 -25.99
N LEU A 33 -4.21 -15.85 -27.12
CA LEU A 33 -3.98 -14.39 -27.16
C LEU A 33 -5.09 -13.64 -26.41
N PHE A 34 -6.35 -14.02 -26.63
CA PHE A 34 -7.49 -13.39 -25.97
C PHE A 34 -7.46 -13.62 -24.46
N VAL A 35 -7.33 -14.88 -24.02
CA VAL A 35 -7.33 -15.23 -22.58
C VAL A 35 -6.11 -14.61 -21.89
N ASN A 36 -4.92 -14.69 -22.48
CA ASN A 36 -3.70 -14.14 -21.90
C ASN A 36 -3.79 -12.61 -21.78
N GLY A 37 -4.22 -11.92 -22.84
CA GLY A 37 -4.44 -10.48 -22.82
C GLY A 37 -5.46 -10.06 -21.77
N ALA A 38 -6.57 -10.78 -21.66
CA ALA A 38 -7.61 -10.53 -20.66
C ALA A 38 -7.10 -10.73 -19.23
N VAL A 39 -6.36 -11.82 -18.95
CA VAL A 39 -5.78 -12.09 -17.62
C VAL A 39 -4.79 -11.01 -17.23
N VAL A 40 -3.90 -10.59 -18.14
CA VAL A 40 -2.91 -9.54 -17.88
C VAL A 40 -3.60 -8.21 -17.55
N ILE A 41 -4.58 -7.80 -18.35
CA ILE A 41 -5.34 -6.57 -18.11
C ILE A 41 -6.10 -6.67 -16.78
N ALA A 42 -6.76 -7.79 -16.51
CA ALA A 42 -7.47 -8.01 -15.26
C ALA A 42 -6.51 -7.91 -14.06
N ALA A 43 -5.36 -8.59 -14.08
CA ALA A 43 -4.36 -8.53 -13.02
C ALA A 43 -3.91 -7.09 -12.75
N LEU A 44 -3.62 -6.31 -13.79
CA LEU A 44 -3.26 -4.88 -13.68
C LEU A 44 -4.38 -4.02 -13.08
N LEU A 45 -5.64 -4.30 -13.43
CA LEU A 45 -6.81 -3.61 -12.88
C LEU A 45 -7.03 -3.98 -11.41
N PHE A 46 -6.88 -5.26 -11.05
CA PHE A 46 -6.98 -5.74 -9.67
C PHE A 46 -5.85 -5.20 -8.80
N GLU A 47 -4.61 -5.16 -9.29
CA GLU A 47 -3.50 -4.51 -8.60
C GLU A 47 -3.77 -3.02 -8.35
N ARG A 48 -4.38 -2.33 -9.32
CA ARG A 48 -4.76 -0.91 -9.15
C ARG A 48 -5.81 -0.72 -8.05
N GLY A 49 -6.72 -1.67 -7.87
CA GLY A 49 -7.72 -1.65 -6.79
C GLY A 49 -7.14 -2.04 -5.43
N ARG A 50 -6.20 -2.99 -5.40
CA ARG A 50 -5.62 -3.55 -4.16
C ARG A 50 -4.54 -2.65 -3.54
N TYR A 51 -3.85 -1.84 -4.33
CA TYR A 51 -2.82 -0.89 -3.87
C TYR A 51 -3.32 0.52 -3.55
N ARG A 52 -4.63 0.74 -3.45
CA ARG A 52 -5.11 1.87 -2.66
C ARG A 52 -5.04 1.42 -1.20
N PRO A 53 -4.05 1.86 -0.38
CA PRO A 53 -4.20 1.72 1.06
C PRO A 53 -5.58 2.27 1.39
N THR A 54 -6.37 1.52 2.16
CA THR A 54 -7.75 1.83 2.52
C THR A 54 -7.84 3.32 2.83
N VAL A 55 -8.24 4.13 1.85
CA VAL A 55 -8.32 5.58 1.98
C VAL A 55 -9.55 5.79 2.84
N THR A 56 -9.36 5.82 4.15
CA THR A 56 -10.33 6.48 5.02
C THR A 56 -10.42 7.89 4.47
N ARG A 57 -11.61 8.25 3.98
CA ARG A 57 -11.89 9.45 3.18
C ARG A 57 -11.88 10.73 4.02
N GLY A 58 -10.84 10.94 4.80
CA GLY A 58 -10.53 12.20 5.45
C GLY A 58 -9.02 12.35 5.43
N GLY A 59 -8.50 13.46 4.92
CA GLY A 59 -7.07 13.82 4.96
C GLY A 59 -6.59 14.07 6.39
N LYS A 60 -6.83 13.12 7.29
CA LYS A 60 -6.38 13.11 8.66
C LYS A 60 -5.06 12.36 8.67
N TRP A 61 -4.05 12.98 9.27
CA TRP A 61 -2.81 12.32 9.66
C TRP A 61 -3.13 11.04 10.42
N GLU A 62 -2.57 9.91 9.98
CA GLU A 62 -2.73 8.62 10.63
C GLU A 62 -1.60 8.45 11.65
N ASP A 63 -1.97 8.22 12.91
CA ASP A 63 -1.00 7.90 13.95
C ASP A 63 -0.40 6.52 13.66
N THR A 64 0.93 6.42 13.76
CA THR A 64 1.63 5.13 13.72
C THR A 64 2.01 4.70 15.13
N GLU A 65 2.36 3.42 15.30
CA GLU A 65 2.88 2.91 16.59
C GLU A 65 4.36 3.25 16.82
N GLU A 66 5.02 3.90 15.85
CA GLU A 66 6.42 4.27 15.94
C GLU A 66 6.59 5.44 16.92
N ARG A 67 7.33 5.20 18.00
CA ARG A 67 7.71 6.19 19.02
C ARG A 67 9.21 6.15 19.23
N PHE A 68 9.81 7.32 19.40
CA PHE A 68 11.23 7.44 19.69
C PHE A 68 11.51 8.71 20.49
N ILE A 69 12.66 8.76 21.16
CA ILE A 69 13.14 9.96 21.85
C ILE A 69 13.98 10.75 20.84
N ASP A 70 13.60 12.00 20.59
CA ASP A 70 14.40 12.91 19.77
C ASP A 70 15.69 13.27 20.54
N PRO A 71 16.89 12.94 20.01
CA PRO A 71 18.15 13.21 20.71
C PRO A 71 18.46 14.71 20.83
N SER A 72 17.84 15.57 20.02
CA SER A 72 18.07 17.02 20.05
C SER A 72 17.23 17.73 21.11
N THR A 73 16.03 17.24 21.39
CA THR A 73 15.08 17.86 22.34
C THR A 73 14.84 17.02 23.60
N GLY A 74 15.20 15.74 23.59
CA GLY A 74 14.88 14.78 24.66
C GLY A 74 13.40 14.42 24.74
N GLN A 75 12.57 14.87 23.80
CA GLN A 75 11.12 14.64 23.83
C GLN A 75 10.75 13.29 23.25
N LEU A 76 9.74 12.64 23.82
CA LEU A 76 9.11 11.47 23.23
C LEU A 76 8.28 11.93 22.03
N MET A 77 8.61 11.44 20.85
CA MET A 77 7.95 11.74 19.59
C MET A 77 7.15 10.53 19.12
N LYS A 78 6.01 10.77 18.48
CA LYS A 78 5.32 9.77 17.64
C LYS A 78 5.39 10.18 16.18
N VAL A 79 5.40 9.19 15.30
CA VAL A 79 5.34 9.42 13.85
C VAL A 79 3.89 9.38 13.39
N ARG A 80 3.48 10.40 12.63
CA ARG A 80 2.22 10.41 11.89
C ARG A 80 2.50 10.31 10.40
N TYR A 81 1.65 9.60 9.68
CA TYR A 81 1.75 9.40 8.24
C TYR A 81 0.60 10.08 7.50
N ASN A 82 0.90 10.76 6.40
CA ASN A 82 -0.12 11.30 5.49
C ASN A 82 -0.25 10.38 4.26
N PRO A 83 -1.34 9.62 4.12
CA PRO A 83 -1.52 8.70 2.99
C PRO A 83 -1.75 9.39 1.65
N GLN A 84 -2.09 10.69 1.64
CA GLN A 84 -2.30 11.46 0.41
C GLN A 84 -1.01 11.98 -0.19
N THR A 85 -0.08 12.46 0.65
CA THR A 85 1.19 13.06 0.21
C THR A 85 2.40 12.15 0.39
N GLY A 86 2.29 11.10 1.21
CA GLY A 86 3.40 10.27 1.64
C GLY A 86 4.30 10.94 2.69
N ALA A 87 3.92 12.11 3.20
CA ALA A 87 4.70 12.84 4.19
C ALA A 87 4.68 12.13 5.56
N ARG A 88 5.78 12.27 6.30
CA ARG A 88 5.91 11.84 7.70
C ARG A 88 6.06 13.08 8.56
N GLU A 89 5.34 13.11 9.67
CA GLU A 89 5.39 14.20 10.64
C GLU A 89 5.71 13.65 12.02
N TYR A 90 6.58 14.37 12.74
CA TYR A 90 7.03 14.02 14.08
C TYR A 90 6.35 14.94 15.07
N VAL A 91 5.54 14.39 15.96
CA VAL A 91 4.85 15.19 16.97
C VAL A 91 5.19 14.73 18.39
N PRO A 92 5.40 15.66 19.33
CA PRO A 92 5.61 15.33 20.73
C PRO A 92 4.41 14.61 21.32
N VAL A 93 4.66 13.65 22.21
CA VAL A 93 3.64 12.99 23.03
C VAL A 93 4.09 12.94 24.48
N GLU A 94 3.15 13.12 25.39
CA GLU A 94 3.42 12.89 26.81
C GLU A 94 3.71 11.40 27.04
N PRO A 95 4.78 11.06 27.77
CA PRO A 95 4.99 9.72 28.27
C PRO A 95 3.79 9.29 29.12
N PRO A 96 3.35 8.02 29.05
CA PRO A 96 2.39 7.50 30.02
C PRO A 96 2.90 7.77 31.44
N PRO A 97 2.03 8.05 32.42
CA PRO A 97 2.44 8.17 33.81
C PRO A 97 3.22 6.92 34.21
N GLN A 98 4.47 7.09 34.61
CA GLN A 98 5.27 5.97 35.09
C GLN A 98 4.54 5.39 36.32
N PRO A 99 4.32 4.07 36.41
CA PRO A 99 3.79 3.48 37.62
C PRO A 99 4.76 3.83 38.75
N SER A 100 4.25 4.56 39.75
CA SER A 100 5.02 4.95 40.92
C SER A 100 5.70 3.72 41.52
N PRO A 101 7.00 3.78 41.88
CA PRO A 101 7.61 2.71 42.66
C PRO A 101 6.82 2.58 43.96
N GLN A 102 5.97 1.55 44.03
CA GLN A 102 5.26 1.21 45.27
C GLN A 102 6.33 0.97 46.33
N GLY A 103 6.15 1.66 47.46
CA GLY A 103 7.16 1.90 48.47
C GLY A 103 7.91 0.64 48.89
N GLY A 104 9.22 0.81 49.05
CA GLY A 104 10.08 -0.16 49.71
C GLY A 104 9.49 -0.52 51.07
N GLY A 105 8.92 -1.72 51.14
CA GLY A 105 8.62 -2.41 52.39
C GLY A 105 9.93 -2.83 53.04
N ARG A 106 10.47 -1.95 53.87
CA ARG A 106 11.49 -2.23 54.85
C ARG A 106 10.96 -3.35 55.76
N LEU A 107 11.41 -4.59 55.55
CA LEU A 107 11.21 -5.69 56.48
C LEU A 107 12.37 -5.66 57.46
N ASP A 108 12.19 -4.89 58.53
CA ASP A 108 12.97 -5.01 59.75
C ASP A 108 12.38 -6.20 60.54
N THR A 109 13.02 -7.37 60.53
CA THR A 109 13.00 -8.38 61.61
C THR A 109 14.23 -9.27 61.51
#